data_AF-A0A7C7JF66-F1
#
_entry.id   AF-A0A7C7JF66-F1
#
_cell.length_a   1.000
_cell.length_b   1.000
_cell.length_c   1.000
_cell.angle_alpha   90.00
_cell.angle_beta   90.00
_cell.angle_gamma   90.00
#
_symmetry.space_group_name_H-M   'P 1'
#
loop_
_entity.id
_entity.type
_entity.pdbx_description
1 polymer ?
#
loop_
_entity_poly.entity_id
_entity_poly.type
_entity_poly.pdbx_seq_one_letter_code
_entity_poly.pdbx_strand_id
1 'polypeptide(L)'
;MEKMKLEIERKFLVQEDWPRPDSGMHCIQGYISADEQRVVRVRIMDNKAWLTIKALKTKLTRIEYEYEIPVDDAKILLENLCMKPLIEKIRFTICSFGQKWEIDKFLGENSG
;
A
#
# COMPACT_ATOMS: atom_id res chain seq x y z
N MET A 1 -18.97 -9.10 -22.45
CA MET A 1 -17.81 -9.81 -21.88
C MET A 1 -16.96 -8.76 -21.18
N GLU A 2 -17.07 -8.63 -19.85
CA GLU A 2 -16.30 -7.64 -19.09
C GLU A 2 -14.80 -7.92 -19.23
N LYS A 3 -14.04 -6.96 -19.75
CA LYS A 3 -12.58 -6.99 -19.71
C LYS A 3 -12.16 -6.83 -18.25
N MET A 4 -11.85 -7.94 -17.57
CA MET A 4 -11.04 -7.89 -16.35
C MET A 4 -9.75 -7.15 -16.68
N LYS A 5 -9.56 -5.96 -16.12
CA LYS A 5 -8.28 -5.25 -16.17
C LYS A 5 -7.33 -6.01 -15.24
N LEU A 6 -6.52 -6.90 -15.81
CA LEU A 6 -5.46 -7.57 -15.08
C LEU A 6 -4.34 -6.55 -14.85
N GLU A 7 -4.11 -6.19 -13.59
CA GLU A 7 -2.94 -5.40 -13.19
C GLU A 7 -1.71 -6.33 -13.10
N ILE A 8 -0.59 -5.92 -13.69
CA ILE A 8 0.69 -6.64 -13.63
C ILE A 8 1.68 -5.76 -12.89
N GLU A 9 2.15 -6.21 -11.73
CA GLU A 9 3.16 -5.53 -10.91
C GLU A 9 4.44 -6.39 -10.81
N ARG A 10 5.61 -5.76 -10.82
CA ARG A 10 6.90 -6.39 -10.55
C ARG A 10 7.66 -5.56 -9.51
N LYS A 11 8.27 -6.23 -8.53
CA LYS A 11 9.00 -5.58 -7.44
C LYS A 11 10.50 -5.83 -7.58
N PHE A 12 11.28 -4.79 -7.32
CA PHE A 12 12.74 -4.80 -7.39
C PHE A 12 13.31 -4.07 -6.18
N LEU A 13 14.51 -4.44 -5.76
CA LEU A 13 15.30 -3.60 -4.86
C LEU A 13 15.89 -2.45 -5.67
N VAL A 14 15.90 -1.25 -5.07
CA VAL A 14 16.35 -0.02 -5.73
C VAL A 14 17.70 0.39 -5.15
N GLN A 15 18.66 0.72 -6.02
CA GLN A 15 19.95 1.30 -5.62
C GLN A 15 19.78 2.79 -5.36
N GLU A 16 20.67 3.42 -4.59
CA GLU A 16 20.51 4.82 -4.16
C GLU A 16 20.46 5.84 -5.31
N ASP A 17 21.07 5.54 -6.46
CA ASP A 17 21.20 6.44 -7.62
C ASP A 17 20.01 6.36 -8.59
N TRP A 18 18.81 6.65 -8.10
CA TRP A 18 17.60 6.72 -8.91
C TRP A 18 17.08 8.17 -9.01
N PRO A 19 16.40 8.55 -10.11
CA PRO A 19 15.93 9.92 -10.31
C PRO A 19 14.78 10.24 -9.36
N ARG A 20 15.10 10.80 -8.18
CA ARG A 20 14.12 11.12 -7.14
C ARG A 20 13.33 12.40 -7.49
N PRO A 21 11.99 12.33 -7.60
CA PRO A 21 11.15 13.52 -7.73
C PRO A 21 11.21 14.41 -6.48
N ASP A 22 10.90 15.69 -6.67
CA ASP A 22 10.88 16.68 -5.57
C ASP A 22 9.82 16.39 -4.51
N SER A 23 8.72 15.72 -4.89
CA SER A 23 7.62 15.38 -3.99
C SER A 23 7.29 13.89 -4.05
N GLY A 24 7.09 13.30 -2.87
CA GLY A 24 6.52 11.96 -2.71
C GLY A 24 5.33 12.02 -1.75
N MET A 25 4.46 11.01 -1.83
CA MET A 25 3.30 10.88 -0.95
C MET A 25 3.71 10.16 0.33
N HIS A 26 3.35 10.72 1.48
CA HIS A 26 3.55 10.05 2.76
C HIS A 26 2.49 8.96 2.94
N CYS A 27 2.94 7.77 3.33
CA CYS A 27 2.09 6.60 3.48
C CYS A 27 2.36 5.93 4.83
N ILE A 28 1.32 5.76 5.62
CA ILE A 28 1.31 4.89 6.80
C ILE A 28 0.30 3.78 6.57
N GLN A 29 0.69 2.53 6.81
CA GLN A 29 -0.23 1.40 6.72
C GLN A 29 0.01 0.39 7.84
N GLY A 30 -1.04 -0.36 8.16
CA GLY A 30 -1.03 -1.44 9.13
C GLY A 30 -2.03 -2.52 8.75
N TYR A 31 -1.87 -3.69 9.35
CA TYR A 31 -2.74 -4.83 9.12
C TYR A 31 -3.50 -5.15 10.40
N ILE A 32 -4.83 -5.15 10.32
CA ILE A 32 -5.68 -5.75 11.34
C ILE A 32 -5.61 -7.28 11.24
N SER A 33 -5.53 -7.80 10.01
CA SER A 33 -5.26 -9.21 9.70
C SER A 33 -4.30 -9.31 8.53
N ALA A 34 -3.30 -10.17 8.64
CA ALA A 34 -2.35 -10.52 7.56
C ALA A 34 -2.38 -12.02 7.22
N ASP A 35 -3.48 -12.71 7.58
CA ASP A 35 -3.69 -14.12 7.25
C ASP A 35 -3.71 -14.34 5.73
N GLU A 36 -3.13 -15.45 5.28
CA GLU A 36 -3.01 -15.76 3.85
C GLU A 36 -4.36 -15.87 3.13
N GLN A 37 -5.40 -16.31 3.86
CA GLN A 37 -6.76 -16.42 3.35
C GLN A 37 -7.51 -15.09 3.43
N ARG A 38 -7.22 -14.26 4.44
CA ARG A 38 -7.94 -13.00 4.73
C ARG A 38 -7.03 -11.89 5.23
N VAL A 39 -6.81 -10.88 4.39
CA VAL A 39 -6.03 -9.70 4.73
C VAL A 39 -6.97 -8.52 4.95
N VAL A 40 -6.80 -7.80 6.06
CA VAL A 40 -7.47 -6.52 6.33
C VAL A 40 -6.40 -5.48 6.61
N ARG A 41 -6.32 -4.48 5.73
CA ARG A 41 -5.30 -3.45 5.76
C ARG A 41 -5.92 -2.07 5.91
N VAL A 42 -5.37 -1.27 6.80
CA VAL A 42 -5.66 0.16 6.92
C VAL A 42 -4.48 0.92 6.33
N ARG A 43 -4.74 1.92 5.49
CA ARG A 43 -3.70 2.77 4.90
C ARG A 43 -4.14 4.22 4.88
N ILE A 44 -3.26 5.12 5.31
CA ILE A 44 -3.35 6.56 5.09
C ILE A 44 -2.32 6.94 4.03
N MET A 45 -2.75 7.68 3.00
CA MET A 45 -1.87 8.34 2.04
C MET A 45 -2.15 9.84 2.14
N ASP A 46 -1.16 10.62 2.59
CA ASP A 46 -1.28 12.05 2.88
C ASP A 46 -2.55 12.37 3.70
N ASN A 47 -3.58 12.91 3.04
CA ASN A 47 -4.83 13.37 3.65
C ASN A 47 -6.04 12.46 3.35
N LYS A 48 -5.82 11.23 2.86
CA LYS A 48 -6.86 10.26 2.57
C LYS A 48 -6.56 8.91 3.19
N ALA A 49 -7.60 8.13 3.46
CA ALA A 49 -7.44 6.82 4.07
C ALA A 49 -8.35 5.77 3.45
N TRP A 50 -7.89 4.51 3.51
CA TRP A 50 -8.60 3.37 2.95
C TRP A 50 -8.54 2.17 3.90
N LEU A 51 -9.66 1.45 3.95
CA LEU A 51 -9.77 0.11 4.48
C LEU A 51 -9.86 -0.88 3.32
N THR A 52 -8.84 -1.73 3.19
CA THR A 52 -8.79 -2.78 2.17
C THR A 52 -9.06 -4.14 2.81
N ILE A 53 -9.99 -4.91 2.25
CA ILE A 53 -10.27 -6.29 2.64
C ILE A 53 -9.97 -7.18 1.44
N LYS A 54 -9.06 -8.13 1.60
CA LYS A 54 -8.70 -9.13 0.57
C LYS A 54 -9.03 -10.53 1.07
N ALA A 55 -9.68 -11.31 0.24
CA ALA A 55 -10.00 -12.71 0.52
C ALA A 55 -9.54 -13.62 -0.61
N LEU A 56 -8.93 -14.75 -0.27
CA LEU A 56 -8.55 -15.77 -1.25
C LEU A 56 -9.81 -16.36 -1.90
N LYS A 57 -9.94 -16.24 -3.22
CA LYS A 57 -11.05 -16.82 -4.00
C LYS A 57 -10.66 -18.17 -4.61
N THR A 58 -9.43 -18.28 -5.09
CA THR A 58 -8.80 -19.50 -5.61
C THR A 58 -7.30 -19.48 -5.28
N LYS A 59 -6.53 -20.53 -5.62
CA LYS A 59 -5.07 -20.55 -5.40
C LYS A 59 -4.30 -19.35 -5.98
N LEU A 60 -4.83 -18.70 -7.02
CA LEU A 60 -4.15 -17.61 -7.74
C LEU A 60 -4.94 -16.31 -7.81
N THR A 61 -6.19 -16.29 -7.32
CA THR A 61 -7.05 -15.09 -7.39
C THR A 61 -7.56 -14.69 -6.02
N ARG A 62 -7.55 -13.38 -5.77
CA ARG A 62 -8.11 -12.77 -4.57
C ARG A 62 -9.26 -11.84 -4.96
N ILE A 63 -10.30 -11.84 -4.15
CA ILE A 63 -11.30 -10.76 -4.16
C ILE A 63 -10.73 -9.64 -3.31
N GLU A 64 -10.89 -8.41 -3.77
CA GLU A 64 -10.42 -7.21 -3.08
C GLU A 64 -11.56 -6.19 -3.05
N TYR A 65 -11.80 -5.67 -1.85
CA TYR A 65 -12.68 -4.54 -1.61
C TYR A 65 -11.85 -3.43 -0.99
N GLU A 66 -11.98 -2.22 -1.51
CA GLU A 66 -11.32 -1.02 -0.98
C GLU A 66 -12.37 0.05 -0.74
N TYR A 67 -12.39 0.59 0.48
CA TYR A 67 -13.32 1.64 0.89
C TYR A 67 -12.52 2.83 1.38
N GLU A 68 -12.83 4.02 0.87
CA GLU A 68 -12.34 5.26 1.48
C GLU A 68 -13.02 5.42 2.85
N ILE A 69 -12.23 5.75 3.87
CA ILE A 69 -12.69 5.96 5.24
C ILE A 69 -12.17 7.31 5.76
N PRO A 70 -12.82 7.90 6.79
CA PRO A 70 -12.30 9.10 7.43
C PRO A 70 -10.86 8.88 7.95
N VAL A 71 -10.01 9.89 7.77
CA VAL A 71 -8.60 9.82 8.20
C VAL A 71 -8.47 9.61 9.70
N ASP A 72 -9.34 10.24 10.50
CA ASP A 72 -9.28 10.12 11.95
C ASP A 72 -9.68 8.72 12.43
N ASP A 73 -10.66 8.09 11.78
CA ASP A 73 -10.98 6.68 12.01
C ASP A 73 -9.77 5.79 11.66
N ALA A 74 -9.12 6.04 10.52
CA ALA A 74 -7.95 5.28 10.11
C ALA A 74 -6.79 5.40 11.11
N LYS A 75 -6.55 6.59 11.68
CA LYS A 75 -5.54 6.78 12.74
C LYS A 75 -5.85 5.93 13.96
N ILE A 76 -7.11 5.95 14.43
CA ILE A 76 -7.56 5.14 15.58
C ILE A 76 -7.35 3.66 15.30
N LEU A 77 -7.70 3.18 14.10
CA LEU A 77 -7.53 1.77 13.70
C LEU A 77 -6.05 1.38 13.61
N LEU A 78 -5.20 2.24 13.04
CA LEU A 78 -3.75 2.02 12.95
C LEU A 78 -3.10 1.96 14.35
N GLU A 79 -3.54 2.81 15.27
CA GLU A 79 -3.01 2.87 16.61
C GLU A 79 -3.41 1.64 17.44
N ASN A 80 -4.70 1.32 17.46
CA ASN A 80 -5.28 0.40 18.44
C ASN A 80 -5.50 -1.04 17.93
N LEU A 81 -5.72 -1.24 16.62
CA LEU A 81 -6.12 -2.55 16.08
C LEU A 81 -5.09 -3.16 15.13
N CYS A 82 -4.24 -2.34 14.52
CA CYS A 82 -3.23 -2.87 13.61
C CYS A 82 -2.04 -3.49 14.35
N MET A 83 -1.57 -4.61 13.83
CA MET A 83 -0.32 -5.24 14.25
C MET A 83 0.86 -4.27 14.07
N LYS A 84 1.82 -4.35 15.00
CA LYS A 84 3.05 -3.53 14.99
C LYS A 84 4.26 -4.35 14.51
N PRO A 85 5.30 -3.70 13.94
CA PRO A 85 5.36 -2.28 13.64
C PRO A 85 4.46 -1.87 12.48
N LEU A 86 4.06 -0.60 12.46
CA LEU A 86 3.40 -0.04 11.29
C LEU A 86 4.42 0.12 10.15
N ILE A 87 3.95 0.06 8.91
CA ILE A 87 4.77 0.32 7.74
C ILE A 87 4.59 1.77 7.35
N GLU A 88 5.67 2.54 7.44
CA GLU A 88 5.73 3.94 7.05
C GLU A 88 6.69 4.12 5.87
N LYS A 89 6.31 4.93 4.89
CA LYS A 89 7.13 5.17 3.69
C LYS A 89 6.77 6.48 3.00
N ILE A 90 7.70 6.97 2.19
CA ILE A 90 7.42 7.98 1.16
C ILE A 90 7.38 7.27 -0.18
N ARG A 91 6.25 7.37 -0.89
CA ARG A 91 6.06 6.82 -2.23
C ARG A 91 6.26 7.89 -3.28
N PHE A 92 7.24 7.69 -4.14
CA PHE A 92 7.49 8.51 -5.31
C PHE A 92 6.90 7.82 -6.53
N THR A 93 6.23 8.59 -7.39
CA THR A 93 5.67 8.07 -8.64
C THR A 93 6.40 8.71 -9.82
N ILE A 94 6.92 7.89 -10.72
CA ILE A 94 7.61 8.34 -11.94
C ILE A 94 6.93 7.70 -13.15
N CYS A 95 6.59 8.51 -14.14
CA CYS A 95 6.17 8.02 -15.45
C CYS A 95 7.36 8.04 -16.39
N SER A 96 7.90 6.87 -16.74
CA SER A 96 9.05 6.75 -17.64
C SER A 96 8.92 5.51 -18.53
N PHE A 97 9.34 5.62 -19.78
CA PHE A 97 9.23 4.55 -20.79
C PHE A 97 7.82 3.95 -20.93
N GLY A 98 6.79 4.81 -20.83
CA GLY A 98 5.38 4.40 -20.92
C GLY A 98 4.89 3.55 -19.74
N GLN A 99 5.68 3.44 -18.66
CA GLN A 99 5.35 2.68 -17.46
C GLN A 99 5.28 3.60 -16.24
N LYS A 100 4.40 3.23 -15.30
CA LYS A 100 4.31 3.86 -13.98
C LYS A 100 5.24 3.11 -13.04
N TRP A 101 6.18 3.83 -12.45
CA TRP A 101 7.07 3.33 -11.41
C TRP A 101 6.64 3.91 -10.07
N GLU A 102 6.45 3.05 -9.08
CA GLU A 102 6.21 3.43 -7.70
C GLU A 102 7.43 3.02 -6.88
N ILE A 103 8.15 4.01 -6.35
CA ILE A 103 9.38 3.82 -5.59
C ILE A 103 9.08 4.17 -4.13
N ASP A 104 9.21 3.17 -3.26
CA ASP A 104 8.94 3.29 -1.84
C ASP A 104 10.27 3.47 -1.08
N LYS A 105 10.43 4.60 -0.39
CA LYS A 105 11.47 4.79 0.62
C LYS A 105 10.86 4.50 1.98
N PHE A 106 11.24 3.41 2.63
CA PHE A 106 10.69 3.05 3.94
C PHE A 106 11.29 3.91 5.05
N LEU A 107 10.50 4.17 6.08
CA LEU A 107 10.82 5.02 7.23
C LEU A 107 10.65 4.24 8.54
N GLY A 108 11.06 4.86 9.65
CA GLY A 108 10.89 4.32 11.00
C GLY A 108 11.64 2.99 11.18
N GLU A 109 10.96 2.02 11.81
CA GLU A 109 11.52 0.68 12.04
C GLU A 109 11.84 -0.09 10.76
N ASN A 110 11.26 0.32 9.63
CA ASN A 110 11.50 -0.29 8.32
C ASN A 110 12.49 0.53 7.47
N SER A 111 13.21 1.50 8.05
CA SER A 111 14.06 2.43 7.30
C SER A 111 15.05 1.71 6.38
N GLY A 112 14.92 1.94 5.07
CA GLY A 112 15.69 1.32 4.00
C GLY A 112 15.06 1.54 2.63
#